data_AF-A0A661G2B1-F1
#
_entry.id   AF-A0A661G2B1-F1
#
_cell.length_a   1.000
_cell.length_b   1.000
_cell.length_c   1.000
_cell.angle_alpha   90.00
_cell.angle_beta   90.00
_cell.angle_gamma   90.00
#
_symmetry.space_group_name_H-M   'P 1'
#
loop_
_entity.id
_entity.type
_entity.pdbx_description
1 polymer ?
#
loop_
_entity_poly.entity_id
_entity_poly.type
_entity_poly.pdbx_seq_one_letter_code
_entity_poly.pdbx_strand_id
1 'polypeptide(L)' 'PGVMFADAELIGLPHRVVIGERGLDRGVVEYRARTDSDSRDLSLAEVVPFLLEQFAS' A
#
# COMPACT_ATOMS: atom_id res chain seq x y z
N PRO A 1 -6.40 -9.12 -10.45
CA PRO A 1 -6.50 -7.67 -10.17
C PRO A 1 -7.87 -7.14 -10.63
N GLY A 2 -8.72 -6.71 -9.69
CA GLY A 2 -10.04 -6.16 -10.02
C GLY A 2 -9.94 -4.82 -10.74
N VAL A 3 -11.00 -4.41 -11.45
CA VAL A 3 -11.06 -3.20 -12.29
C VAL A 3 -10.58 -1.94 -11.56
N MET A 4 -10.88 -1.83 -10.25
CA MET A 4 -10.47 -0.69 -9.41
C MET A 4 -8.95 -0.53 -9.26
N PHE A 5 -8.18 -1.62 -9.38
CA PHE A 5 -6.70 -1.53 -9.34
C PHE A 5 -6.13 -0.96 -10.64
N ALA A 6 -6.76 -1.28 -11.78
CA ALA A 6 -6.33 -0.77 -13.08
C ALA A 6 -6.56 0.75 -13.19
N ASP A 7 -7.70 1.24 -12.69
CA ASP A 7 -8.02 2.68 -12.67
C ASP A 7 -7.08 3.45 -11.72
N ALA A 8 -6.79 2.87 -10.54
CA ALA A 8 -5.88 3.49 -9.58
C ALA A 8 -4.43 3.56 -10.08
N GLU A 9 -3.97 2.56 -10.85
CA GLU A 9 -2.67 2.58 -11.51
C GLU A 9 -2.61 3.63 -12.65
N LEU A 10 -3.71 3.80 -13.39
CA LEU A 10 -3.84 4.82 -14.44
C LEU A 10 -3.77 6.26 -13.87
N ILE A 11 -4.37 6.50 -12.71
CA ILE A 11 -4.32 7.79 -12.01
C ILE A 11 -2.89 8.08 -11.49
N GLY A 12 -2.07 7.04 -11.30
CA GLY A 12 -0.66 7.19 -10.96
C GLY A 12 -0.38 7.52 -9.50
N LEU A 13 -1.19 6.97 -8.59
CA LEU A 13 -1.03 7.16 -7.13
C LEU A 13 0.40 6.79 -6.69
N PRO A 14 1.10 7.64 -5.91
CA PRO A 14 2.48 7.41 -5.51
C PRO A 14 2.63 6.22 -4.54
N HIS A 15 1.60 5.97 -3.72
CA HIS A 15 1.59 4.95 -2.69
C HIS A 15 0.26 4.18 -2.75
N ARG A 16 0.34 2.85 -2.74
CA ARG A 16 -0.82 1.96 -2.69
C ARG A 16 -0.79 1.14 -1.42
N VAL A 17 -1.91 1.09 -0.72
CA VAL A 17 -2.15 0.23 0.44
C VAL A 17 -3.37 -0.64 0.15
N VAL A 18 -3.21 -1.95 0.24
CA VAL A 18 -4.29 -2.93 0.07
C VAL A 18 -4.63 -3.51 1.44
N ILE A 19 -5.89 -3.36 1.80
CA ILE A 19 -6.45 -3.88 3.05
C ILE A 19 -7.35 -5.06 2.67
N GLY A 20 -6.98 -6.25 3.13
CA GLY A 20 -7.76 -7.46 2.92
C GLY A 20 -7.84 -8.28 4.20
N GLU A 21 -8.87 -9.10 4.32
CA GLU A 21 -9.19 -9.92 5.51
C GLU A 21 -7.97 -10.70 6.03
N ARG A 22 -7.28 -11.43 5.14
CA ARG A 22 -6.07 -12.20 5.49
C ARG A 22 -4.92 -11.34 6.03
N GLY A 23 -4.80 -10.10 5.57
CA GLY A 23 -3.80 -9.16 6.06
C GLY A 23 -4.15 -8.70 7.47
N LEU A 24 -5.41 -8.31 7.67
CA LEU A 24 -5.94 -7.87 8.96
C LEU A 24 -5.82 -8.95 10.03
N ASP A 25 -6.10 -10.21 9.71
CA ASP A 25 -5.93 -11.34 10.64
C ASP A 25 -4.48 -11.51 11.13
N ARG A 26 -3.50 -11.10 10.30
CA ARG A 26 -2.06 -11.09 10.64
C ARG A 26 -1.57 -9.75 11.19
N GLY A 27 -2.43 -8.74 11.28
CA GLY A 27 -2.06 -7.41 11.72
C GLY A 27 -1.27 -6.59 10.69
N VAL A 28 -1.37 -6.90 9.40
CA VAL A 28 -0.58 -6.26 8.33
C VAL A 28 -1.44 -5.79 7.16
N VAL A 29 -0.88 -4.87 6.38
CA VAL A 29 -1.40 -4.40 5.09
C VAL A 29 -0.35 -4.62 4.00
N GLU A 30 -0.79 -4.77 2.75
CA GLU A 30 0.12 -4.85 1.61
C GLU A 30 0.36 -3.44 1.08
N TYR A 31 1.61 -2.98 1.10
CA TYR A 31 2.04 -1.68 0.61
C TYR A 31 2.92 -1.81 -0.64
N ARG A 32 2.74 -0.89 -1.59
CA ARG A 32 3.63 -0.74 -2.74
C ARG A 32 3.77 0.72 -3.13
N ALA A 33 5.01 1.21 -3.27
CA ALA A 33 5.28 2.50 -3.91
C ALA A 33 5.19 2.36 -5.44
N ARG A 34 4.84 3.45 -6.14
CA ARG A 34 4.76 3.45 -7.60
C ARG A 34 6.07 3.06 -8.28
N THR A 35 7.20 3.40 -7.67
CA THR A 35 8.55 3.11 -8.17
C THR A 35 9.01 1.69 -7.85
N ASP A 36 8.32 0.98 -6.97
CA ASP A 36 8.71 -0.35 -6.53
C ASP A 36 8.17 -1.43 -7.49
N SER A 37 8.97 -2.45 -7.78
CA SER A 37 8.54 -3.63 -8.55
C SER A 37 7.59 -4.50 -7.76
N ASP A 38 7.80 -4.60 -6.44
CA ASP A 38 7.16 -5.58 -5.58
C ASP A 38 6.42 -4.91 -4.41
N SER A 39 5.40 -5.59 -3.91
CA SER A 39 4.70 -5.21 -2.69
C SER A 39 5.43 -5.74 -1.46
N ARG A 40 5.25 -5.07 -0.32
CA ARG A 40 5.75 -5.48 0.99
C ARG A 40 4.63 -5.45 2.04
N ASP A 41 4.68 -6.38 2.99
CA ASP A 41 3.79 -6.36 4.15
C ASP A 41 4.28 -5.32 5.16
N LEU A 42 3.38 -4.43 5.59
CA LEU A 42 3.62 -3.46 6.66
C LEU A 42 2.68 -3.71 7.83
N SER A 43 3.17 -3.54 9.04
CA SER A 43 2.33 -3.56 10.25
C SER A 43 1.24 -2.49 10.16
N LEU A 44 0.02 -2.84 10.58
CA LEU A 44 -1.09 -1.88 10.71
C LEU A 44 -0.73 -0.70 11.60
N ALA A 45 0.08 -0.93 12.63
CA ALA A 45 0.51 0.13 13.55
C ALA A 45 1.52 1.11 12.89
N GLU A 46 2.24 0.64 11.88
CA GLU A 46 3.36 1.39 11.27
C GLU A 46 2.99 2.02 9.93
N VAL A 47 1.88 1.63 9.30
CA VAL A 47 1.53 2.10 7.95
C VAL A 47 1.40 3.63 7.87
N VAL A 48 0.76 4.26 8.86
CA VAL A 48 0.56 5.73 8.88
C VAL A 48 1.89 6.48 9.07
N PRO A 49 2.69 6.21 10.12
CA PRO A 49 3.96 6.92 10.29
C PRO A 49 4.90 6.68 9.11
N PHE A 50 4.96 5.45 8.58
CA PHE A 50 5.74 5.14 7.38
C PHE A 50 5.33 6.00 6.18
N LEU A 51 4.03 6.12 5.88
CA LEU A 51 3.56 6.94 4.75
C LEU A 51 3.89 8.43 4.93
N LEU A 52 3.77 8.96 6.16
CA LEU A 52 4.13 10.35 6.45
C LEU A 52 5.62 10.64 6.18
N GLU A 53 6.50 9.70 6.50
CA GLU A 53 7.94 9.81 6.17
C GLU A 53 8.19 9.82 4.66
N GLN A 54 7.46 9.00 3.89
CA GLN A 54 7.62 8.96 2.42
C GLN A 54 7.16 10.25 1.74
N PHE A 55 6.17 10.96 2.29
CA PHE A 55 5.71 12.24 1.74
C PHE A 55 6.59 13.43 2.11
N ALA A 56 7.45 13.29 3.12
CA ALA A 56 8.34 14.34 3.56
C ALA A 56 9.65 14.42 2.74
N SER A 57 9.93 13.43 1.90
CA SER A 57 11.08 13.36 0.99
C SER A 57 10.74 13.76 -0.44
#